data_AF-A0A6G6BVC4-F1
#
_entry.id   AF-A0A6G6BVC4-F1
#
_cell.length_a   1.000
_cell.length_b   1.000
_cell.length_c   1.000
_cell.angle_alpha   90.00
_cell.angle_beta   90.00
_cell.angle_gamma   90.00
#
_symmetry.space_group_name_H-M   'P 1'
#
loop_
_entity.id
_entity.type
_entity.pdbx_description
1 polymer ?
#
loop_
_entity_poly.entity_id
_entity_poly.type
_entity_poly.pdbx_seq_one_letter_code
_entity_poly.pdbx_strand_id
1 'polypeptide(L)'
;VEYPFRINKLNKRLDILVQFNQKPHILIECKTPKIPITQKTFDQISIYNQTIKAPFLMVSNGIKNFIFKIDKYKKKFSFLKKIP
;
A
#
# COMPACT_ATOMS: atom_id res chain seq x y z
N VAL A 1 -10.75 3.46 -8.14
CA VAL A 1 -10.62 4.90 -8.44
C VAL A 1 -9.24 5.32 -8.02
N GLU A 2 -8.41 5.87 -8.93
CA GLU A 2 -7.07 6.40 -8.59
C GLU A 2 -7.22 7.56 -7.59
N TYR A 3 -6.40 7.58 -6.53
CA TYR A 3 -6.47 8.63 -5.51
C TYR A 3 -5.26 9.57 -5.62
N PRO A 4 -5.46 10.84 -6.02
CA PRO A 4 -4.38 11.82 -6.05
C PRO A 4 -3.95 12.17 -4.62
N PHE A 5 -2.67 11.98 -4.30
CA PHE A 5 -2.12 12.26 -2.98
C PHE A 5 -0.91 13.18 -3.04
N ARG A 6 -0.90 14.23 -2.22
CA ARG A 6 0.24 15.16 -2.12
C ARG A 6 1.11 14.76 -0.93
N ILE A 7 2.35 14.38 -1.20
CA ILE A 7 3.41 14.27 -0.19
C ILE A 7 4.47 15.30 -0.54
N ASN A 8 4.67 16.29 0.33
CA ASN A 8 5.54 17.44 0.11
C ASN A 8 5.14 18.22 -1.18
N LYS A 9 6.10 18.56 -2.05
CA LYS A 9 5.88 19.27 -3.33
C LYS A 9 5.66 18.34 -4.54
N LEU A 10 5.58 17.02 -4.33
CA LEU A 10 5.47 16.04 -5.42
C LEU A 10 4.06 15.44 -5.46
N ASN A 11 3.39 15.57 -6.60
CA ASN A 11 2.16 14.83 -6.88
C ASN A 11 2.54 13.36 -7.11
N LYS A 12 2.25 12.49 -6.14
CA LYS A 12 2.44 11.05 -6.29
C LYS A 12 1.08 10.37 -6.40
N ARG A 13 0.94 9.47 -7.36
CA ARG A 13 -0.28 8.69 -7.54
C ARG A 13 -0.25 7.48 -6.62
N LEU A 14 -1.39 7.24 -6.00
CA LEU A 14 -1.70 5.98 -5.34
C LEU A 14 -2.67 5.26 -6.28
N ASP A 15 -2.42 3.99 -6.55
CA ASP A 15 -3.26 3.27 -7.50
C ASP A 15 -4.66 3.03 -6.90
N ILE A 16 -4.72 2.50 -5.66
CA ILE A 16 -6.01 2.22 -5.01
C ILE A 16 -5.92 2.46 -3.50
N LEU A 17 -6.90 3.20 -2.98
CA LEU A 17 -7.17 3.33 -1.55
C LEU A 17 -8.57 2.79 -1.25
N VAL A 18 -8.65 1.73 -0.46
CA VAL A 18 -9.91 1.19 0.06
C VAL A 18 -10.20 1.84 1.40
N GLN A 19 -11.40 2.39 1.55
CA GLN A 19 -11.85 3.02 2.78
C GLN A 19 -13.04 2.24 3.37
N PHE A 20 -13.09 2.18 4.69
CA PHE A 20 -14.24 1.66 5.44
C PHE A 20 -14.70 2.77 6.39
N ASN A 21 -15.98 3.13 6.35
CA ASN A 21 -16.53 4.26 7.10
C ASN A 21 -15.69 5.54 6.96
N GLN A 22 -15.33 5.89 5.71
CA GLN A 22 -14.52 7.06 5.35
C GLN A 22 -13.08 7.05 5.92
N LYS A 23 -12.64 5.95 6.55
CA LYS A 23 -11.28 5.78 7.07
C LYS A 23 -10.45 4.89 6.15
N PRO A 24 -9.19 5.24 5.87
CA PRO A 24 -8.25 4.36 5.17
C PRO A 24 -8.19 2.96 5.79
N HIS A 25 -8.44 1.94 4.97
CA HIS A 25 -8.44 0.55 5.41
C HIS A 25 -7.36 -0.27 4.72
N ILE A 26 -7.28 -0.18 3.39
CA ILE A 26 -6.26 -0.88 2.60
C ILE A 26 -5.66 0.10 1.60
N LEU A 27 -4.33 0.19 1.57
CA LEU A 27 -3.62 0.90 0.52
C LEU A 27 -2.97 -0.12 -0.42
N ILE A 28 -3.18 0.04 -1.73
CA ILE A 28 -2.71 -0.90 -2.74
C ILE A 28 -1.87 -0.18 -3.78
N GLU A 29 -0.70 -0.74 -4.06
CA GLU A 29 0.19 -0.33 -5.16
C GLU A 29 0.25 -1.46 -6.20
N CYS A 30 0.01 -1.10 -7.45
CA CYS A 30 0.01 -2.00 -8.59
C CYS A 30 1.23 -1.71 -9.48
N LYS A 31 1.88 -2.76 -9.95
CA LYS A 31 2.91 -2.71 -11.00
C LYS A 31 2.42 -3.48 -12.22
N THR A 32 3.06 -3.24 -13.36
CA THR A 32 2.77 -4.02 -14.57
C THR A 32 3.23 -5.47 -14.38
N PRO A 33 2.58 -6.46 -15.03
CA PRO A 33 2.89 -7.88 -14.83
C PRO A 33 4.33 -8.31 -15.10
N LYS A 34 5.01 -7.59 -16.00
CA LYS A 34 6.41 -7.86 -16.36
C LYS A 34 7.41 -7.36 -15.32
N ILE A 35 7.01 -6.46 -14.41
CA ILE A 35 7.89 -5.90 -13.40
C ILE A 35 7.81 -6.76 -12.13
N PRO A 36 8.93 -7.30 -11.65
CA PRO A 36 8.95 -8.03 -10.39
C PRO A 36 8.70 -7.07 -9.22
N ILE A 37 7.97 -7.55 -8.22
CA ILE A 37 7.79 -6.84 -6.96
C ILE A 37 9.11 -6.95 -6.18
N THR A 38 9.71 -5.81 -5.87
CA THR A 38 11.01 -5.71 -5.19
C THR A 38 10.86 -4.93 -3.88
N GLN A 39 11.89 -4.97 -3.02
CA GLN A 39 11.92 -4.19 -1.78
C GLN A 39 11.59 -2.71 -2.00
N LYS A 40 12.06 -2.11 -3.11
CA LYS A 40 11.74 -0.71 -3.47
C LYS A 40 10.23 -0.46 -3.59
N THR A 41 9.45 -1.43 -4.04
CA THR A 41 8.00 -1.32 -4.12
C THR A 41 7.35 -1.29 -2.74
N PHE A 42 7.87 -2.10 -1.79
CA PHE A 42 7.43 -2.06 -0.41
C PHE A 42 7.83 -0.75 0.28
N ASP A 43 9.04 -0.25 0.02
CA ASP A 43 9.51 1.02 0.58
C ASP A 43 8.63 2.18 0.10
N GLN A 44 8.28 2.18 -1.20
CA GLN A 44 7.40 3.18 -1.80
C GLN A 44 6.03 3.23 -1.11
N ILE A 45 5.33 2.10 -1.02
CA ILE A 45 4.00 2.05 -0.39
C ILE A 45 4.08 2.34 1.12
N SER A 46 5.19 1.97 1.78
CA SER A 46 5.41 2.27 3.20
C SER A 46 5.55 3.76 3.47
N ILE A 47 6.25 4.50 2.59
CA ILE A 47 6.36 5.97 2.67
C ILE A 47 4.98 6.61 2.58
N TYR A 48 4.15 6.18 1.63
CA TYR A 48 2.79 6.70 1.48
C TYR A 48 1.94 6.45 2.73
N ASN A 49 2.10 5.26 3.32
CA ASN A 49 1.34 4.88 4.48
C ASN A 49 1.70 5.64 5.77
N GLN A 50 2.84 6.35 5.82
CA GLN A 50 3.17 7.22 6.95
C GLN A 50 2.10 8.31 7.14
N THR A 51 1.54 8.81 6.04
CA THR A 51 0.49 9.84 6.06
C THR A 51 -0.91 9.23 6.04
N ILE A 52 -1.14 8.21 5.22
CA ILE A 52 -2.47 7.59 5.03
C ILE A 52 -2.90 6.74 6.23
N LYS A 53 -1.94 6.13 6.93
CA LYS A 53 -2.15 5.34 8.16
C LYS A 53 -3.16 4.19 8.01
N ALA A 54 -3.22 3.58 6.81
CA ALA A 54 -4.00 2.38 6.56
C ALA A 54 -3.41 1.18 7.35
N PRO A 55 -4.26 0.36 7.99
CA PRO A 55 -3.82 -0.82 8.73
C PRO A 55 -3.31 -1.95 7.83
N PHE A 56 -3.76 -2.01 6.58
CA PHE A 56 -3.34 -3.02 5.61
C PHE A 56 -2.73 -2.37 4.37
N LEU A 57 -1.71 -3.02 3.85
CA LEU A 57 -1.00 -2.65 2.64
C LEU A 57 -0.99 -3.84 1.69
N MET A 58 -1.09 -3.58 0.39
CA MET A 58 -0.95 -4.60 -0.64
C MET A 58 -0.09 -4.09 -1.79
N VAL A 59 0.78 -4.96 -2.29
CA VAL A 59 1.51 -4.74 -3.53
C VAL A 59 1.16 -5.87 -4.49
N SER A 60 0.81 -5.51 -5.72
CA SER A 60 0.47 -6.46 -6.77
C SER A 60 1.18 -6.14 -8.07
N ASN A 61 1.51 -7.15 -8.85
CA ASN A 61 1.81 -7.00 -10.28
C ASN A 61 0.84 -7.82 -11.13
N GLY A 62 -0.34 -8.16 -10.60
CA GLY A 62 -1.33 -9.02 -11.26
C GLY A 62 -0.99 -10.52 -11.26
N ILE A 63 0.28 -10.90 -11.08
CA ILE A 63 0.70 -12.31 -11.00
C ILE A 63 1.01 -12.69 -9.55
N LYS A 64 1.78 -11.84 -8.87
CA LYS A 64 2.13 -11.98 -7.45
C LYS A 64 1.46 -10.87 -6.66
N ASN A 65 0.97 -11.25 -5.49
CA ASN A 65 0.28 -10.38 -4.55
C ASN A 65 0.93 -10.54 -3.19
N PHE A 66 1.29 -9.43 -2.57
CA PHE A 66 1.90 -9.38 -1.26
C PHE A 66 1.06 -8.46 -0.37
N ILE A 67 0.62 -8.97 0.77
CA ILE A 67 -0.29 -8.25 1.67
C ILE A 67 0.35 -8.17 3.05
N PHE A 68 0.33 -7.00 3.67
CA PHE A 68 0.92 -6.74 4.99
C PHE A 68 -0.09 -6.11 5.91
N LYS A 69 -0.10 -6.55 7.17
CA LYS A 69 -0.69 -5.79 8.26
C LYS A 69 0.39 -4.96 8.95
N ILE A 70 0.06 -3.70 9.18
CA ILE A 70 0.89 -2.75 9.91
C ILE A 70 0.58 -2.87 11.40
N ASP A 71 1.57 -3.23 12.20
CA ASP A 71 1.51 -3.03 13.64
C ASP A 71 1.86 -1.58 13.97
N LYS A 72 0.83 -0.78 14.28
CA LYS A 72 0.97 0.65 14.61
C LYS A 72 1.86 0.90 15.83
N TYR A 73 2.01 -0.08 16.73
CA TYR A 73 2.74 0.09 17.99
C TYR A 73 4.16 -0.45 17.91
N LYS A 74 4.38 -1.52 17.13
CA LYS A 74 5.67 -2.21 17.07
C LYS A 74 6.52 -1.88 15.85
N LYS A 75 6.05 -1.02 14.92
CA LYS A 75 6.67 -0.82 13.58
C LYS A 75 6.98 -2.15 12.88
N LYS A 76 6.19 -3.18 13.15
CA LYS A 76 6.35 -4.51 12.57
C LYS A 76 5.36 -4.70 11.43
N PHE A 77 5.82 -5.39 10.40
CA PHE A 77 5.00 -5.83 9.29
C PHE A 77 4.77 -7.34 9.45
N SER A 78 3.54 -7.77 9.23
CA SER A 78 3.19 -9.19 9.18
C SER A 78 2.58 -9.52 7.83
N PHE A 79 3.17 -10.47 7.12
CA PHE A 79 2.65 -10.93 5.84
C PHE A 79 1.34 -11.71 6.07
N LEU A 80 0.34 -11.38 5.26
CA LEU A 80 -0.95 -12.07 5.25
C LEU A 80 -1.06 -12.93 4.00
N LYS A 81 -1.67 -14.12 4.14
CA LYS A 81 -1.96 -15.00 3.00
C LYS A 81 -3.17 -14.55 2.17
N LYS A 82 -4.07 -13.75 2.76
CA LYS A 82 -5.28 -13.24 2.11
C LYS A 82 -5.63 -11.85 2.63
N ILE A 83 -6.41 -11.11 1.85
CA ILE A 83 -7.02 -9.86 2.28
C ILE A 83 -8.00 -10.19 3.41
N PRO A 84 -7.99 -9.42 4.52
CA PRO A 84 -8.92 -9.59 5.62
C PRO A 84 -10.38 -9.35 5.22
#